data_AF-A0A946YN12-F1
#
_entry.id   AF-A0A946YN12-F1
#
_cell.length_a   1.000
_cell.length_b   1.000
_cell.length_c   1.000
_cell.angle_alpha   90.00
_cell.angle_beta   90.00
_cell.angle_gamma   90.00
#
_symmetry.space_group_name_H-M   'P 1'
#
loop_
_entity.id
_entity.type
_entity.pdbx_description
1 polymer ?
#
loop_
_entity_poly.entity_id
_entity_poly.type
_entity_poly.pdbx_seq_one_letter_code
_entity_poly.pdbx_strand_id
1 'polypeptide(L)'
;VCSMKVSAHFLVRRSGAITQFVDCEDRAWHAGQSSFAGREHCNDFSIGIELEGRDDGLFTGAQYQVLAALTRALQQQYPGIGNDRVVGHQDIAPGRKTDPGSGFDWSRFRAMLE
;
A
#
# COMPACT_ATOMS: atom_id res chain seq x y z
N VAL A 1 -18.30 11.38 18.61
CA VAL A 1 -17.14 10.48 18.57
C VAL A 1 -17.01 9.97 17.15
N CYS A 2 -15.92 10.29 16.44
CA CYS A 2 -15.68 9.74 15.11
C CYS A 2 -15.32 8.25 15.29
N SER A 3 -16.16 7.34 14.80
CA SER A 3 -16.12 5.90 15.13
C SER A 3 -15.11 5.08 14.32
N MET A 4 -14.32 5.71 13.47
CA MET A 4 -13.33 5.02 12.64
C MET A 4 -11.91 5.39 13.08
N LYS A 5 -11.15 4.39 13.53
CA LYS A 5 -9.70 4.49 13.67
C LYS A 5 -9.08 4.05 12.35
N VAL A 6 -8.51 5.00 11.61
CA VAL A 6 -7.78 4.73 10.36
C VAL A 6 -6.35 5.20 10.51
N SER A 7 -5.41 4.41 10.01
CA SER A 7 -3.99 4.73 9.96
C SER A 7 -3.32 3.89 8.88
N ALA A 8 -2.17 4.32 8.39
CA ALA A 8 -1.29 3.55 7.53
C ALA A 8 0.11 3.57 8.12
N HIS A 9 0.99 2.67 7.66
CA HIS A 9 2.38 2.71 8.07
C HIS A 9 3.08 3.88 7.40
N PHE A 10 2.86 4.05 6.10
CA PHE A 10 3.50 5.09 5.30
C PHE A 10 2.50 5.87 4.45
N LEU A 11 2.81 7.15 4.21
CA LEU A 11 2.23 7.96 3.16
C LEU A 11 3.35 8.49 2.26
N VAL A 12 3.20 8.31 0.95
CA VAL A 12 4.06 8.90 -0.08
C VAL A 12 3.32 10.07 -0.72
N ARG A 13 3.80 11.29 -0.43
CA ARG A 13 3.27 12.53 -1.02
C ARG A 13 3.58 12.61 -2.51
N ARG A 14 2.89 13.49 -3.24
CA ARG A 14 3.12 13.72 -4.68
C ARG A 14 4.54 14.14 -5.03
N SER A 15 5.24 14.81 -4.10
CA SER A 15 6.65 15.17 -4.22
C SER A 15 7.62 13.99 -4.06
N GLY A 16 7.14 12.82 -3.62
CA GLY A 16 7.96 11.69 -3.20
C GLY A 16 8.37 11.73 -1.72
N ALA A 17 7.97 12.74 -0.95
CA ALA A 17 8.26 12.75 0.48
C ALA A 17 7.49 11.63 1.20
N ILE A 18 8.21 10.81 1.99
CA ILE A 18 7.61 9.78 2.84
C ILE A 18 7.32 10.37 4.21
N THR A 19 6.17 10.02 4.78
CA THR A 19 5.90 10.16 6.22
C THR A 19 5.50 8.79 6.75
N GLN A 20 6.16 8.34 7.82
CA GLN A 20 5.77 7.13 8.54
C GLN A 20 4.94 7.51 9.76
N PHE A 21 3.81 6.83 9.97
CA PHE A 21 2.90 7.07 11.10
C PHE A 21 2.85 5.92 12.10
N VAL A 22 3.06 4.68 11.63
CA VAL A 22 3.01 3.46 12.44
C VAL A 22 4.26 2.64 12.14
N ASP A 23 4.84 2.02 13.17
CA ASP A 23 5.95 1.09 13.00
C ASP A 23 5.50 -0.15 12.20
N CYS A 24 6.35 -0.71 11.36
CA CYS A 24 6.04 -1.91 10.58
C CYS A 24 5.78 -3.15 11.45
N GLU A 25 6.25 -3.16 12.70
CA GLU A 25 5.96 -4.22 13.68
C GLU A 25 4.63 -4.00 14.41
N ASP A 26 4.06 -2.80 14.33
CA ASP A 26 2.77 -2.45 14.91
C ASP A 26 1.63 -2.60 13.90
N ARG A 27 0.42 -2.74 14.41
CA ARG A 27 -0.78 -2.85 13.58
C ARG A 27 -1.33 -1.48 13.20
N ALA A 28 -1.22 -1.11 11.92
CA ALA A 28 -2.01 -0.01 11.35
C ALA A 28 -3.44 -0.44 10.94
N TRP A 29 -4.33 0.53 10.75
CA TRP A 29 -5.74 0.31 10.39
C TRP A 29 -6.08 0.87 9.00
N HIS A 30 -5.52 0.25 7.95
CA HIS A 30 -5.65 0.72 6.56
C HIS A 30 -6.58 -0.18 5.71
N ALA A 31 -6.51 -1.50 5.88
CA ALA A 31 -7.18 -2.48 5.03
C ALA A 31 -8.66 -2.71 5.39
N GLY A 32 -9.08 -2.41 6.63
CA GLY A 32 -10.45 -2.68 7.10
C GLY A 32 -10.89 -4.14 6.90
N GLN A 33 -12.18 -4.36 6.61
CA GLN A 33 -12.69 -5.68 6.24
C GLN A 33 -12.09 -6.12 4.89
N SER A 34 -11.28 -7.17 4.92
CA SER A 34 -10.41 -7.59 3.81
C SER A 34 -9.97 -9.05 3.98
N SER A 35 -9.57 -9.69 2.87
CA SER A 35 -9.00 -11.04 2.82
C SER A 35 -7.94 -11.16 1.72
N PHE A 36 -6.82 -11.81 2.02
CA PHE A 36 -5.77 -12.11 1.05
C PHE A 36 -5.38 -13.57 1.15
N ALA A 37 -5.37 -14.29 0.01
CA ALA A 37 -5.05 -15.72 -0.06
C ALA A 37 -5.82 -16.59 0.95
N GLY A 38 -7.10 -16.26 1.20
CA GLY A 38 -7.97 -16.97 2.14
C GLY A 38 -7.80 -16.56 3.62
N ARG A 39 -6.88 -15.66 3.94
CA ARG A 39 -6.69 -15.13 5.30
C ARG A 39 -7.38 -13.77 5.44
N GLU A 40 -8.36 -13.70 6.34
CA GLU A 40 -9.08 -12.47 6.67
C GLU A 40 -8.27 -11.53 7.59
N HIS A 41 -8.74 -10.28 7.72
CA HIS A 41 -8.17 -9.24 8.58
C HIS A 41 -6.75 -8.83 8.15
N CYS A 42 -6.60 -8.33 6.91
CA CYS A 42 -5.28 -7.99 6.36
C CYS A 42 -4.48 -6.99 7.21
N ASN A 43 -5.12 -6.14 8.01
CA ASN A 43 -4.41 -5.27 8.97
C ASN A 43 -3.46 -6.04 9.91
N ASP A 44 -3.72 -7.33 10.18
CA ASP A 44 -2.96 -8.12 11.13
C ASP A 44 -1.63 -8.67 10.56
N PHE A 45 -1.43 -8.55 9.24
CA PHE A 45 -0.28 -9.16 8.56
C PHE A 45 0.18 -8.39 7.31
N SER A 46 -0.20 -7.12 7.17
CA SER A 46 0.19 -6.30 6.02
C SER A 46 0.72 -4.94 6.43
N ILE A 47 1.54 -4.36 5.56
CA ILE A 47 2.08 -3.02 5.69
C ILE A 47 1.35 -2.12 4.69
N GLY A 48 0.42 -1.29 5.18
CA GLY A 48 -0.25 -0.26 4.39
C GLY A 48 0.65 0.91 4.00
N ILE A 49 0.76 1.16 2.70
CA ILE A 49 1.41 2.34 2.11
C ILE A 49 0.36 3.12 1.32
N GLU A 50 0.11 4.37 1.72
CA GLU A 50 -0.80 5.28 1.03
C GLU A 50 -0.05 6.15 0.03
N LEU A 51 -0.66 6.40 -1.12
CA LEU A 51 -0.15 7.36 -2.10
C LEU A 51 -1.08 8.57 -2.14
N GLU A 52 -0.52 9.77 -1.98
CA GLU A 52 -1.29 11.00 -2.12
C GLU A 52 -1.81 11.15 -3.57
N GLY A 53 -3.13 11.07 -3.74
CA GLY A 53 -3.76 11.11 -5.05
C GLY A 53 -5.26 10.85 -4.99
N ARG A 54 -5.84 10.61 -6.17
CA ARG A 54 -7.22 10.15 -6.36
C ARG A 54 -7.18 8.92 -7.26
N ASP A 55 -8.15 8.03 -7.13
CA ASP A 55 -8.22 6.76 -7.88
C ASP A 55 -8.21 6.96 -9.42
N ASP A 56 -8.69 8.12 -9.90
CA ASP A 56 -8.75 8.52 -11.32
C ASP A 56 -7.55 9.39 -11.76
N GLY A 57 -6.66 9.72 -10.83
CA GLY A 57 -5.54 10.62 -11.04
C GLY A 57 -4.23 9.90 -11.31
N LEU A 58 -3.40 10.46 -12.19
CA LEU A 58 -2.06 9.93 -12.44
C LEU A 58 -1.14 10.19 -11.24
N PHE A 59 -0.48 9.13 -10.76
CA PHE A 59 0.60 9.21 -9.77
C PHE A 59 1.88 9.78 -10.40
N THR A 60 2.66 10.52 -9.61
CA THR A 60 3.89 11.15 -10.12
C THR A 60 5.01 10.14 -10.31
N GLY A 61 5.96 10.46 -11.18
CA GLY A 61 7.19 9.68 -11.29
C GLY A 61 7.96 9.58 -9.96
N ALA A 62 7.95 10.64 -9.16
CA ALA A 62 8.56 10.65 -7.83
C ALA A 62 7.88 9.65 -6.88
N GLN A 63 6.54 9.55 -6.91
CA GLN A 63 5.81 8.56 -6.13
C GLN A 63 6.20 7.13 -6.53
N TYR A 64 6.28 6.81 -7.82
CA TYR A 64 6.72 5.48 -8.27
C TYR A 64 8.14 5.15 -7.82
N GLN A 65 9.08 6.09 -7.99
CA GLN A 65 10.48 5.89 -7.60
C GLN A 65 10.61 5.60 -6.10
N VAL A 66 9.95 6.41 -5.29
CA VAL A 66 10.02 6.30 -3.84
C VAL A 66 9.26 5.07 -3.34
N LEU A 67 8.09 4.77 -3.91
CA LEU A 67 7.34 3.56 -3.58
C LEU A 67 8.16 2.32 -3.91
N ALA A 68 8.80 2.23 -5.07
CA ALA A 68 9.64 1.08 -5.44
C ALA A 68 10.87 0.93 -4.54
N ALA A 69 11.50 2.05 -4.14
CA ALA A 69 12.59 2.02 -3.17
C ALA A 69 12.12 1.53 -1.79
N LEU A 70 11.00 2.05 -1.30
CA LEU A 70 10.40 1.66 -0.03
C LEU A 70 9.98 0.18 -0.04
N THR A 71 9.30 -0.27 -1.09
CA THR A 71 8.90 -1.68 -1.25
C THR A 71 10.11 -2.59 -1.23
N ARG A 72 11.18 -2.31 -1.99
CA ARG A 72 12.40 -3.13 -1.97
C ARG A 72 13.06 -3.17 -0.59
N ALA A 73 13.10 -2.05 0.13
CA ALA A 73 13.62 -2.02 1.50
C ALA A 73 12.77 -2.89 2.44
N LEU A 74 11.45 -2.84 2.32
CA LEU A 74 10.54 -3.71 3.09
C LEU A 74 10.72 -5.18 2.72
N GLN A 75 10.90 -5.52 1.45
CA GLN A 75 11.15 -6.91 1.01
C GLN A 75 12.50 -7.44 1.51
N GLN A 76 13.52 -6.58 1.59
CA GLN A 76 14.82 -6.93 2.18
C GLN A 76 14.69 -7.20 3.69
N GLN A 77 13.95 -6.35 4.41
CA GLN A 77 13.74 -6.51 5.86
C GLN A 77 12.79 -7.68 6.18
N TYR A 78 11.79 -7.91 5.32
CA TYR A 78 10.78 -8.95 5.46
C TYR A 78 10.77 -9.85 4.21
N PRO A 79 11.71 -10.81 4.09
CA PRO A 79 11.87 -11.65 2.88
C PRO A 79 10.64 -12.48 2.49
N GLY A 80 9.67 -12.64 3.39
CA GLY A 80 8.39 -13.27 3.10
C GLY A 80 7.45 -12.43 2.21
N ILE A 81 7.78 -11.15 1.94
CA ILE A 81 7.02 -10.27 1.05
C ILE A 81 7.56 -10.41 -0.38
N GLY A 82 7.10 -11.42 -1.11
CA GLY A 82 7.35 -11.54 -2.55
C GLY A 82 6.59 -10.52 -3.40
N ASN A 83 6.94 -10.41 -4.69
CA ASN A 83 6.25 -9.51 -5.63
C ASN A 83 4.76 -9.87 -5.83
N ASP A 84 4.39 -11.14 -5.58
CA ASP A 84 3.02 -11.66 -5.57
C ASP A 84 2.20 -11.20 -4.36
N ARG A 85 2.85 -10.64 -3.33
CA ARG A 85 2.23 -10.14 -2.10
C ARG A 85 2.11 -8.61 -2.06
N VAL A 86 2.53 -7.95 -3.13
CA VAL A 86 2.31 -6.51 -3.33
C VAL A 86 1.06 -6.34 -4.19
N VAL A 87 -0.03 -5.93 -3.53
CA VAL A 87 -1.40 -5.87 -4.08
C VAL A 87 -2.08 -4.55 -3.72
N GLY A 88 -3.12 -4.20 -4.48
CA GLY A 88 -3.96 -3.05 -4.20
C GLY A 88 -5.04 -3.35 -3.16
N HIS A 89 -5.64 -2.31 -2.61
CA HIS A 89 -6.74 -2.46 -1.66
C HIS A 89 -7.99 -3.07 -2.33
N GLN A 90 -8.22 -2.75 -3.60
CA GLN A 90 -9.23 -3.36 -4.45
C GLN A 90 -9.11 -4.90 -4.54
N ASP A 91 -7.90 -5.44 -4.43
CA ASP A 91 -7.64 -6.88 -4.61
C ASP A 91 -8.00 -7.66 -3.33
N ILE A 92 -7.85 -7.03 -2.16
CA ILE A 92 -8.14 -7.63 -0.84
C ILE A 92 -9.54 -7.30 -0.32
N ALA A 93 -10.23 -6.33 -0.92
CA ALA A 93 -11.56 -5.90 -0.53
C ALA A 93 -12.45 -5.59 -1.76
N PRO A 94 -12.64 -6.58 -2.66
CA PRO A 94 -13.38 -6.39 -3.91
C PRO A 94 -14.83 -5.96 -3.63
N GLY A 95 -15.35 -5.02 -4.42
CA GLY A 95 -16.69 -4.45 -4.28
C GLY A 95 -16.83 -3.41 -3.16
N ARG A 96 -15.86 -3.30 -2.25
CA ARG A 96 -15.82 -2.25 -1.20
C ARG A 96 -14.83 -1.14 -1.52
N LYS A 97 -13.68 -1.49 -2.09
CA LYS A 97 -12.55 -0.58 -2.32
C LYS A 97 -12.10 -0.62 -3.77
N THR A 98 -11.65 0.54 -4.24
CA THR A 98 -11.24 0.78 -5.63
C THR A 98 -9.79 1.24 -5.72
N ASP A 99 -9.20 1.72 -4.62
CA ASP A 99 -7.80 2.13 -4.55
C ASP A 99 -6.83 0.94 -4.74
N PRO A 100 -5.67 1.17 -5.40
CA PRO A 100 -5.15 2.46 -5.87
C PRO A 100 -5.78 2.96 -7.19
N GLY A 101 -6.76 2.24 -7.74
CA GLY A 101 -7.53 2.67 -8.90
C GLY A 101 -6.83 2.49 -10.22
N SER A 102 -7.54 2.84 -11.30
CA SER A 102 -7.03 2.76 -12.67
C SER A 102 -5.90 3.77 -12.95
N GLY A 103 -5.73 4.79 -12.10
CA GLY A 103 -4.61 5.72 -12.17
C GLY A 103 -3.26 5.08 -11.82
N PHE A 104 -3.23 3.91 -11.16
CA PHE A 104 -2.01 3.23 -10.78
C PHE A 104 -1.54 2.22 -11.85
N ASP A 105 -0.49 2.59 -12.57
CA ASP A 105 0.24 1.72 -13.50
C ASP A 105 1.05 0.63 -12.76
N TRP A 106 0.42 -0.52 -12.56
CA TRP A 106 1.03 -1.71 -11.96
C TRP A 106 2.22 -2.24 -12.77
N SER A 107 2.15 -2.19 -14.10
CA SER A 107 3.22 -2.70 -14.97
C SER A 107 4.49 -1.88 -14.80
N ARG A 108 4.35 -0.55 -14.81
CA ARG A 108 5.45 0.37 -14.50
C ARG A 108 6.04 0.11 -13.14
N PHE A 109 5.20 -0.04 -12.11
CA PHE A 109 5.67 -0.27 -10.76
C PHE A 109 6.43 -1.60 -10.62
N ARG A 110 5.89 -2.70 -11.17
CA ARG A 110 6.52 -4.02 -11.11
C ARG A 110 7.88 -4.06 -11.82
N ALA A 111 7.99 -3.39 -12.98
CA ALA A 111 9.28 -3.24 -13.68
C ALA A 111 10.34 -2.48 -12.87
N MET A 112 9.96 -1.74 -11.82
CA MET A 112 10.90 -1.06 -10.92
C MET A 112 11.29 -1.88 -9.69
N LEU A 113 10.68 -3.06 -9.49
CA LEU A 113 11.01 -4.01 -8.41
C LEU A 113 11.98 -5.11 -8.87
N GLU A 114 12.15 -5.27 -10.18
CA GLU A 114 13.17 -6.12 -10.81
C GLU A 114 14.57 -5.49 -10.70
#